data_AF-A0A975FWS5-F1
#
_entry.id   AF-A0A975FWS5-F1
#
_cell.length_a   1.000
_cell.length_b   1.000
_cell.length_c   1.000
_cell.angle_alpha   90.00
_cell.angle_beta   90.00
_cell.angle_gamma   90.00
#
_symmetry.space_group_name_H-M   'P 1'
#
loop_
_entity.id
_entity.type
_entity.pdbx_description
1 polymer ?
#
loop_
_entity_poly.entity_id
_entity_poly.type
_entity_poly.pdbx_seq_one_letter_code
_entity_poly.pdbx_strand_id
1 'polypeptide(L)' 'MTAGGSGYRRGEWDCEQRVEIEMTADAAAFHIRERLTALKAGAVVFDRERRDTVPRTIME' A
#
# COMPACT_ATOMS: atom_id res chain seq x y z
N MET A 1 16.64 39.55 -1.62
CA MET A 1 17.21 38.20 -1.47
C MET A 1 16.09 37.23 -1.12
N THR A 2 15.59 36.48 -2.09
CA THR A 2 14.66 35.37 -1.83
C THR A 2 14.97 34.28 -2.85
N ALA A 3 15.90 33.38 -2.49
CA ALA A 3 16.14 32.18 -3.27
C ALA A 3 14.96 31.22 -3.03
N GLY A 4 14.11 31.05 -4.04
CA GLY A 4 13.07 30.03 -4.07
C GLY A 4 13.70 28.65 -4.12
N GLY A 5 13.91 28.03 -2.97
CA GLY A 5 14.32 26.63 -2.85
C GLY A 5 13.10 25.71 -2.82
N SER A 6 12.42 25.55 -3.95
CA SER A 6 11.48 24.42 -4.14
C SER A 6 12.30 23.17 -4.42
N GLY A 7 12.94 22.63 -3.39
CA GLY A 7 13.81 21.46 -3.54
C GLY A 7 13.49 20.47 -2.44
N TYR A 8 12.74 19.43 -2.79
CA TYR A 8 12.63 18.23 -1.97
C TYR A 8 14.04 17.83 -1.52
N ARG A 9 14.27 17.80 -0.21
CA ARG A 9 15.60 17.54 0.33
C ARG A 9 15.94 16.07 0.14
N ARG A 10 17.22 15.76 -0.14
CA ARG A 10 17.72 14.38 -0.18
C ARG A 10 17.33 13.69 1.13
N GLY A 11 16.58 12.58 1.04
CA GLY A 11 16.06 11.84 2.20
C GLY A 11 14.60 12.13 2.57
N GLU A 12 13.93 13.14 1.99
CA GLU A 12 12.51 13.38 2.26
C GLU A 12 11.59 12.26 1.74
N TRP A 13 12.04 11.59 0.68
CA TRP A 13 11.40 10.44 0.03
C TRP A 13 11.80 9.10 0.62
N ASP A 14 12.73 9.09 1.58
CA ASP A 14 13.20 7.85 2.20
C ASP A 14 12.14 7.39 3.21
N CYS A 15 11.29 6.49 2.75
CA CYS A 15 10.25 5.85 3.53
C CYS A 15 10.42 4.34 3.44
N GLU A 16 10.32 3.66 4.57
CA GLU A 16 10.15 2.22 4.60
C GLU A 16 8.77 1.89 4.04
N GLN A 17 8.68 0.95 3.11
CA GLN A 17 7.40 0.47 2.57
C GLN A 17 7.19 -0.97 3.01
N ARG A 18 6.01 -1.25 3.55
CA ARG A 18 5.54 -2.59 3.90
C ARG A 18 4.31 -2.92 3.08
N VAL A 19 4.34 -4.11 2.48
CA VAL A 19 3.22 -4.66 1.72
C VAL A 19 2.83 -5.97 2.37
N GLU A 20 1.57 -6.08 2.79
CA GLU A 20 0.94 -7.30 3.27
C GLU A 20 -0.14 -7.73 2.29
N ILE A 21 -0.07 -8.96 1.81
CA ILE A 21 -1.11 -9.55 0.96
C ILE A 21 -1.57 -10.83 1.63
N GLU A 22 -2.86 -10.91 1.89
CA GLU A 22 -3.52 -12.08 2.43
C GLU A 22 -4.57 -12.55 1.42
N MET A 23 -4.56 -13.85 1.13
CA MET A 23 -5.53 -14.46 0.23
C MET A 23 -6.17 -15.65 0.92
N THR A 24 -7.50 -15.67 0.91
CA THR A 24 -8.31 -16.79 1.38
C THR A 24 -9.30 -17.20 0.29
N ALA A 25 -9.85 -18.40 0.40
CA ALA A 25 -10.82 -18.89 -0.57
C ALA A 25 -11.94 -19.64 0.15
N ASP A 26 -13.15 -19.52 -0.40
CA ASP A 26 -14.28 -20.35 -0.05
C ASP A 26 -14.82 -21.07 -1.31
N ALA A 27 -15.99 -21.70 -1.18
CA ALA A 27 -16.63 -22.44 -2.27
C ALA A 27 -17.07 -21.54 -3.44
N ALA A 28 -17.29 -20.25 -3.22
CA ALA A 28 -17.84 -19.31 -4.20
C ALA A 28 -16.79 -18.36 -4.78
N ALA A 29 -15.78 -17.97 -4.00
CA ALA A 29 -14.86 -16.89 -4.39
C ALA A 29 -13.47 -17.00 -3.76
N PHE A 30 -12.56 -16.19 -4.30
CA PHE A 30 -11.28 -15.82 -3.70
C PHE A 30 -11.41 -14.43 -3.07
N HIS A 31 -10.89 -14.27 -1.85
CA HIS A 31 -10.89 -13.00 -1.12
C HIS A 31 -9.45 -12.54 -0.93
N ILE A 32 -9.17 -11.32 -1.36
CA ILE A 32 -7.84 -10.74 -1.34
C ILE A 32 -7.87 -9.50 -0.46
N ARG A 33 -6.95 -9.42 0.49
CA ARG A 33 -6.69 -8.24 1.31
C ARG A 33 -5.28 -7.77 1.06
N GLU A 34 -5.13 -6.55 0.59
CA GLU A 34 -3.85 -5.91 0.30
C GLU A 34 -3.70 -4.70 1.21
N ARG A 35 -2.62 -4.61 1.97
CA ARG A 35 -2.31 -3.45 2.79
C ARG A 35 -0.95 -2.89 2.41
N LEU A 36 -0.91 -1.59 2.11
CA LEU A 36 0.30 -0.84 1.85
C LEU A 36 0.50 0.17 2.98
N THR A 37 1.60 0.03 3.71
CA THR A 37 2.01 0.97 4.77
C THR A 37 3.33 1.61 4.39
N ALA A 38 3.44 2.93 4.54
CA ALA A 38 4.72 3.63 4.48
C ALA A 38 5.06 4.21 5.85
N LEU A 39 6.30 4.00 6.30
CA LEU A 39 6.83 4.52 7.54
C LEU A 39 7.96 5.51 7.26
N LYS A 40 8.01 6.58 8.06
CA LYS A 40 9.11 7.55 8.09
C LYS A 40 9.58 7.70 9.51
N ALA A 41 10.86 7.41 9.77
CA ALA A 41 11.44 7.39 11.12
C ALA A 41 10.61 6.55 12.11
N GLY A 42 10.10 5.40 11.66
CA GLY A 42 9.28 4.49 12.47
C GLY A 42 7.82 4.90 12.65
N ALA A 43 7.40 6.08 12.20
CA ALA A 43 6.01 6.53 12.24
C ALA A 43 5.29 6.23 10.92
N VAL A 44 4.05 5.75 10.99
CA VAL A 44 3.22 5.53 9.80
C VAL A 44 2.81 6.88 9.20
N VAL A 45 3.16 7.11 7.95
CA VAL A 45 2.81 8.32 7.18
C VAL A 45 1.81 8.05 6.07
N PHE A 46 1.62 6.78 5.70
CA PHE A 46 0.61 6.33 4.76
C PHE A 46 0.17 4.93 5.14
N ASP A 47 -1.14 4.69 5.09
CA ASP A 47 -1.72 3.37 5.29
C ASP A 47 -2.97 3.25 4.42
N ARG A 48 -3.00 2.23 3.57
CA ARG A 48 -4.14 1.94 2.70
C ARG A 48 -4.38 0.45 2.66
N GLU A 49 -5.62 0.08 2.90
CA GLU A 49 -6.12 -1.27 2.66
C GLU A 49 -7.01 -1.28 1.41
N ARG A 50 -6.85 -2.33 0.59
CA ARG A 50 -7.74 -2.67 -0.50
C ARG A 50 -8.23 -4.09 -0.28
N ARG A 51 -9.53 -4.30 -0.53
CA ARG A 51 -10.13 -5.63 -0.54
C ARG A 51 -10.73 -5.89 -1.90
N ASP A 52 -10.52 -7.10 -2.38
CA ASP A 52 -11.07 -7.56 -3.64
C ASP A 52 -11.67 -8.95 -3.47
N THR A 53 -12.71 -9.23 -4.23
CA THR A 53 -13.39 -10.53 -4.25
C THR A 53 -13.56 -10.95 -5.68
N VAL A 54 -12.97 -12.09 -6.03
CA VAL A 54 -13.04 -12.66 -7.37
C VAL A 54 -13.93 -13.91 -7.33
N PRO A 55 -15.13 -13.88 -7.94
CA PRO A 55 -15.99 -15.05 -8.04
C PRO A 55 -15.31 -16.15 -8.87
N ARG A 56 -15.45 -17.41 -8.45
CA ARG A 56 -14.89 -18.56 -9.18
C ARG A 56 -15.48 -18.74 -10.58
N THR A 57 -16.73 -18.31 -10.77
CA THR A 57 -17.46 -18.44 -12.04
C THR A 57 -16.88 -17.62 -13.19
N ILE A 58 -15.96 -16.69 -12.92
CA ILE A 58 -15.28 -15.88 -13.94
C ILE A 58 -14.01 -16.59 -14.45
N MET A 59 -13.60 -17.69 -13.81
CA MET A 59 -12.41 -18.48 -14.18
C MET A 59 -12.74 -19.74 -15.02
N GLU A 60 -14.03 -19.97 -15.32
CA GLU A 60 -14.50 -21.00 -16.27
C GLU A 60 -14.76 -20.37 -17.65
#